data_AF-A0A3A0D1N2-F1
#
_entry.id   AF-A0A3A0D1N2-F1
#
_cell.length_a   1.000
_cell.length_b   1.000
_cell.length_c   1.000
_cell.angle_alpha   90.00
_cell.angle_beta   90.00
_cell.angle_gamma   90.00
#
_symmetry.space_group_name_H-M   'P 1'
#
loop_
_entity.id
_entity.type
_entity.pdbx_description
1 polymer ?
#
loop_
_entity_poly.entity_id
_entity_poly.type
_entity_poly.pdbx_seq_one_letter_code
_entity_poly.pdbx_strand_id
1 'polypeptide(L)'
;FNAGAKRQTIQLSFDILNVPNLINSSWGVRKVASASATSPLRLVNFDGTSGEPVFNFTGPSETFIDDAGLNSRWQIQVGLRYMFN
;
A
#
# COMPACT_ATOMS: atom_id res chain seq x y z
N PHE A 1 -21.66 12.85 30.22
CA PHE A 1 -22.53 12.58 31.39
C PHE A 1 -21.86 13.13 32.64
N ASN A 2 -22.59 13.36 33.72
CA ASN A 2 -22.00 13.84 34.97
C ASN A 2 -21.84 12.68 35.94
N ALA A 3 -20.68 12.58 36.60
CA ALA A 3 -20.43 11.66 37.70
C ALA A 3 -20.04 12.50 38.92
N GLY A 4 -20.99 12.67 39.84
CA GLY A 4 -20.88 13.68 40.91
C GLY A 4 -20.83 15.10 40.34
N ALA A 5 -19.91 15.93 40.85
CA ALA A 5 -19.67 17.30 40.37
C ALA A 5 -18.77 17.38 39.12
N LYS A 6 -18.27 16.24 38.61
CA LYS A 6 -17.29 16.18 37.52
C LYS A 6 -17.94 15.73 36.21
N ARG A 7 -17.53 16.35 35.10
CA ARG A 7 -18.08 16.07 33.76
C ARG A 7 -17.28 14.94 33.12
N GLN A 8 -17.95 13.86 32.81
CA GLN A 8 -17.38 12.72 32.09
C GLN A 8 -17.79 12.78 30.62
N THR A 9 -16.84 12.60 29.71
CA THR A 9 -17.15 12.55 28.27
C THR A 9 -16.65 11.22 27.70
N ILE A 10 -17.58 10.44 27.13
CA ILE A 10 -17.26 9.29 26.28
C ILE A 10 -17.39 9.76 24.83
N GLN A 11 -16.36 9.48 24.03
CA GLN A 11 -16.38 9.66 22.59
C GLN A 11 -16.13 8.32 21.93
N LEU A 12 -16.97 7.99 20.95
CA LEU A 12 -16.78 6.85 20.06
C LEU A 12 -16.39 7.39 18.69
N SER A 13 -15.42 6.74 18.04
CA SER A 13 -15.06 7.02 16.65
C SER A 13 -15.12 5.76 15.81
N PHE A 14 -15.46 5.93 14.54
CA PHE A 14 -15.53 4.86 13.57
C PHE A 14 -15.04 5.38 12.23
N ASP A 15 -13.92 4.83 11.77
CA ASP A 15 -13.26 5.24 10.55
C ASP A 15 -13.18 4.05 9.59
N ILE A 16 -13.60 4.25 8.34
CA ILE A 16 -13.48 3.24 7.28
C ILE A 16 -12.55 3.79 6.20
N LEU A 17 -11.47 3.08 5.94
CA LEU A 17 -10.54 3.38 4.87
C LEU A 17 -10.86 2.51 3.65
N ASN A 18 -10.69 3.10 2.47
CA ASN A 18 -10.92 2.44 1.18
C ASN A 18 -12.34 1.85 1.01
N VAL A 19 -13.36 2.64 1.36
CA VAL A 19 -14.79 2.29 1.22
C VAL A 19 -15.15 1.81 -0.20
N PRO A 20 -14.64 2.40 -1.31
CA PRO A 20 -14.95 1.88 -2.64
C PRO A 20 -14.53 0.42 -2.86
N ASN A 21 -13.42 -0.02 -2.25
CA ASN A 21 -12.96 -1.41 -2.32
C ASN A 21 -13.92 -2.38 -1.61
N LEU A 22 -14.59 -1.94 -0.54
CA LEU A 22 -15.62 -2.71 0.16
C LEU A 22 -16.83 -2.99 -0.74
N ILE A 23 -17.17 -2.05 -1.64
CA ILE A 23 -18.28 -2.19 -2.60
C ILE A 23 -17.83 -3.02 -3.80
N ASN A 24 -16.61 -2.78 -4.31
CA ASN A 24 -16.03 -3.52 -5.42
C ASN A 24 -14.54 -3.76 -5.20
N SER A 25 -14.15 -5.03 -5.08
CA SER A 25 -12.77 -5.46 -4.82
C SER A 25 -11.73 -4.98 -5.86
N SER A 26 -12.16 -4.59 -7.06
CA SER A 26 -11.28 -4.03 -8.10
C SER A 26 -10.98 -2.54 -7.93
N TRP A 27 -11.72 -1.83 -7.07
CA TRP A 27 -11.57 -0.39 -6.87
C TRP A 27 -10.61 -0.09 -5.73
N GLY A 28 -9.84 1.00 -5.85
CA GLY A 28 -8.87 1.37 -4.81
C GLY A 28 -7.72 0.37 -4.62
N VAL A 29 -7.48 -0.49 -5.62
CA VAL A 29 -6.30 -1.37 -5.66
C VAL A 29 -5.11 -0.55 -6.12
N ARG A 30 -4.06 -0.47 -5.31
CA ARG A 30 -2.84 0.24 -5.65
C ARG A 30 -2.06 -0.55 -6.69
N LYS A 31 -1.42 0.17 -7.60
CA LYS A 31 -0.51 -0.39 -8.60
C LYS A 31 0.93 -0.09 -8.21
N VAL A 32 1.80 -1.09 -8.28
CA VAL A 32 3.22 -0.98 -7.95
C VAL A 32 4.07 -1.51 -9.10
N ALA A 33 5.25 -0.94 -9.30
CA ALA A 33 6.19 -1.47 -10.28
C ALA A 33 6.75 -2.80 -9.77
N SER A 34 6.76 -3.83 -10.62
CA SER A 34 7.40 -5.10 -10.27
C SER A 34 8.92 -4.93 -10.21
N ALA A 35 9.62 -5.81 -9.48
CA ALA A 35 11.08 -5.73 -9.34
C ALA A 35 11.80 -5.73 -10.70
N SER A 36 11.33 -6.56 -11.63
CA SER A 36 11.83 -6.60 -13.02
C SER A 36 11.55 -5.33 -13.81
N ALA A 37 10.49 -4.57 -13.49
CA ALA A 37 10.25 -3.26 -14.11
C ALA A 37 11.21 -2.19 -13.57
N THR A 38 11.64 -2.31 -12.32
CA THR A 38 12.59 -1.36 -11.70
C THR A 38 14.05 -1.61 -12.07
N SER A 39 14.40 -2.86 -12.40
CA SER A 39 15.73 -3.24 -12.89
C SER A 39 15.60 -4.20 -14.08
N PRO A 40 15.34 -3.69 -15.29
CA PRO A 40 15.01 -4.52 -16.44
C PRO A 40 16.23 -5.03 -17.21
N LEU A 41 17.44 -4.58 -16.85
CA LEU A 41 18.67 -4.96 -17.51
C LEU A 41 19.49 -5.90 -16.64
N ARG A 42 19.87 -7.05 -17.19
CA ARG A 42 20.77 -8.01 -16.56
C ARG A 42 22.07 -8.10 -17.35
N LEU A 43 23.19 -7.84 -16.68
CA LEU A 43 24.51 -8.07 -17.28
C LEU A 43 24.67 -9.55 -17.60
N VAL A 44 25.01 -9.87 -18.85
CA VAL A 44 25.19 -11.26 -19.30
C VAL A 44 26.63 -11.57 -19.65
N ASN A 45 27.36 -10.60 -20.19
CA ASN A 45 28.76 -10.78 -20.55
C ASN A 45 29.48 -9.42 -20.65
N PHE A 46 30.80 -9.46 -20.78
CA PHE A 46 31.59 -8.37 -21.35
C PHE A 46 32.06 -8.81 -22.74
N ASP A 47 31.94 -7.93 -23.73
CA ASP A 47 32.44 -8.21 -25.07
C ASP A 47 33.97 -8.42 -25.02
N GLY A 48 34.42 -9.52 -25.60
CA GLY A 48 35.83 -9.94 -25.52
C GLY A 48 36.79 -9.07 -26.33
N THR A 49 36.26 -8.21 -27.22
CA THR A 49 37.08 -7.36 -28.10
C THR A 49 37.12 -5.91 -27.61
N SER A 50 35.98 -5.33 -27.28
CA SER A 50 35.86 -3.95 -26.81
C SER A 50 35.91 -3.80 -25.28
N GLY A 51 35.68 -4.88 -24.52
CA GLY A 51 35.51 -4.84 -23.07
C GLY A 51 34.18 -4.23 -22.62
N GLU A 52 33.27 -3.93 -23.54
CA GLU A 52 31.99 -3.30 -23.22
C GLU A 52 31.01 -4.27 -22.54
N PRO A 53 30.25 -3.83 -21.53
CA PRO A 53 29.26 -4.69 -20.88
C PRO A 53 28.05 -4.94 -21.80
N VAL A 54 27.72 -6.21 -22.00
CA VAL A 54 26.54 -6.65 -22.75
C VAL A 54 25.42 -6.95 -21.76
N PHE A 55 24.30 -6.25 -21.91
CA PHE A 55 23.10 -6.42 -21.10
C PHE A 55 21.99 -7.11 -21.90
N ASN A 56 21.25 -7.98 -21.23
CA ASN A 56 19.99 -8.51 -21.75
C ASN A 56 18.81 -7.79 -21.09
N PHE A 57 17.77 -7.51 -21.87
CA PHE A 57 16.51 -7.00 -21.33
C PHE A 57 15.68 -8.16 -20.80
N THR A 58 15.43 -8.16 -19.50
CA THR A 58 14.59 -9.13 -18.78
C THR A 58 13.43 -8.43 -18.06
N GLY A 59 13.05 -7.24 -18.53
CA GLY A 59 11.90 -6.51 -18.00
C GLY A 59 10.58 -7.24 -18.28
N PRO A 60 9.53 -6.96 -17.49
CA PRO A 60 8.21 -7.55 -17.66
C PRO A 60 7.47 -6.92 -18.85
N SER A 61 6.46 -7.61 -19.36
CA SER A 61 5.56 -7.07 -20.40
C SER A 61 4.69 -5.91 -19.91
N GLU A 62 4.44 -5.83 -18.59
CA GLU A 62 3.71 -4.74 -17.96
C GLU A 62 4.52 -4.13 -16.81
N THR A 63 4.60 -2.80 -16.76
CA THR A 63 5.36 -2.08 -15.74
C THR A 63 4.69 -2.16 -14.37
N PHE A 64 3.36 -2.09 -14.31
CA PHE A 64 2.59 -1.96 -13.08
C PHE A 64 1.74 -3.20 -12.82
N ILE A 65 1.87 -3.76 -11.62
CA ILE A 65 1.09 -4.89 -11.13
C ILE A 65 0.27 -4.48 -9.91
N ASP A 66 -0.75 -5.26 -9.58
CA ASP A 66 -1.56 -5.03 -8.37
C ASP A 66 -0.77 -5.28 -7.08
N ASP A 67 -0.83 -4.32 -6.16
CA ASP A 67 -0.37 -4.47 -4.78
C ASP A 67 -1.48 -5.11 -3.95
N ALA A 68 -1.37 -6.41 -3.65
CA ALA A 68 -2.33 -7.13 -2.82
C ALA A 68 -2.20 -6.86 -1.29
N GLY A 69 -1.34 -5.91 -0.91
CA GLY A 69 -1.07 -5.51 0.46
C GLY A 69 -2.25 -4.80 1.15
N LEU A 70 -2.08 -4.51 2.45
CA LEU A 70 -3.12 -3.91 3.30
C LEU A 70 -3.65 -2.57 2.77
N ASN A 71 -2.80 -1.81 2.09
CA ASN A 71 -3.16 -0.50 1.54
C ASN A 71 -4.18 -0.57 0.39
N SER A 72 -4.35 -1.74 -0.24
CA SER A 72 -5.34 -1.97 -1.30
C SER A 72 -6.63 -2.60 -0.77
N ARG A 73 -6.75 -2.79 0.54
CA ARG A 73 -7.91 -3.41 1.19
C ARG A 73 -8.69 -2.36 1.96
N TRP A 74 -9.98 -2.61 2.15
CA TRP A 74 -10.75 -1.85 3.12
C TRP A 74 -10.30 -2.17 4.54
N GLN A 75 -10.30 -1.16 5.40
CA GLN A 75 -9.93 -1.30 6.82
C GLN A 75 -10.91 -0.50 7.66
N ILE A 76 -11.23 -1.01 8.84
CA ILE A 76 -12.10 -0.35 9.82
C ILE A 76 -11.30 -0.12 11.09
N GLN A 77 -11.37 1.09 11.62
CA GLN A 77 -10.81 1.46 12.90
C GLN A 77 -11.93 1.96 13.82
N VAL A 78 -11.99 1.38 15.02
CA VAL A 78 -12.95 1.77 16.06
C VAL A 78 -12.17 2.38 17.23
N GLY A 79 -12.58 3.56 17.67
CA GLY A 79 -11.97 4.28 18.78
C GLY A 79 -12.93 4.49 19.94
N LEU A 80 -12.40 4.38 21.16
CA LEU A 80 -13.07 4.78 22.39
C LEU A 80 -12.15 5.74 23.13
N ARG A 81 -12.66 6.92 23.47
CA ARG A 81 -11.97 7.90 24.29
C ARG A 81 -12.82 8.27 25.49
N TYR A 82 -12.20 8.25 26.65
CA TYR A 82 -12.78 8.73 27.89
C TYR A 82 -12.02 9.96 28.40
N MET A 83 -12.74 11.01 28.75
CA MET A 83 -12.17 12.26 29.28
C MET A 83 -12.72 12.52 30.68
N PHE A 84 -11.79 12.66 31.63
CA PHE A 84 -12.06 13.07 33.01
C PHE A 84 -11.95 14.60 33.10
N ASN A 85 -13.07 15.32 33.13
CA ASN A 85 -13.10 16.77 33.42
C ASN A 85 -13.61 17.04 34.84
#